data_AF-A0A2M8P8T6-F1
#
_entry.id   AF-A0A2M8P8T6-F1
#
_cell.length_a   1.000
_cell.length_b   1.000
_cell.length_c   1.000
_cell.angle_alpha   90.00
_cell.angle_beta   90.00
_cell.angle_gamma   90.00
#
_symmetry.space_group_name_H-M   'P 1'
#
loop_
_entity.id
_entity.type
_entity.pdbx_description
1 polymer ?
#
loop_
_entity_poly.entity_id
_entity_poly.type
_entity_poly.pdbx_seq_one_letter_code
_entity_poly.pdbx_strand_id
1 'polypeptide(L)'
;AYARGERHWRHWKQLGFTDRLLAKLIGTSEAAIRAERKAAGVSANFYRVDTCAAEFEAYTPYLYSTYERDCEAMPTDRQKIVILGGGPNRIGQGIEFDYCCVHACYALRDMGYETIMINNNPETVSTDYD
;
A
#
# COMPACT_ATOMS: atom_id res chain seq x y z
N ALA A 1 -19.36 -5.71 26.43
CA ALA A 1 -18.57 -5.23 25.28
C ALA A 1 -19.01 -6.02 24.05
N TYR A 2 -19.46 -5.37 22.98
CA TYR A 2 -19.83 -6.06 21.75
C TYR A 2 -18.55 -6.63 21.13
N ALA A 3 -18.42 -7.95 21.04
CA ALA A 3 -17.25 -8.58 20.41
C ALA A 3 -17.26 -8.25 18.92
N ARG A 4 -16.22 -7.56 18.44
CA ARG A 4 -16.11 -7.18 17.03
C ARG A 4 -15.58 -8.38 16.24
N GLY A 5 -16.48 -9.06 15.53
CA GLY A 5 -16.11 -10.14 14.61
C GLY A 5 -15.48 -9.61 13.32
N GLU A 6 -14.93 -10.52 12.52
CA GLU A 6 -14.30 -10.23 11.22
C GLU A 6 -15.17 -9.32 10.34
N ARG A 7 -16.49 -9.59 10.24
CA ARG A 7 -17.41 -8.78 9.42
C ARG A 7 -17.42 -7.30 9.79
N HIS A 8 -17.36 -6.97 11.08
CA HIS A 8 -17.38 -5.59 11.55
C HIS A 8 -16.07 -4.89 11.17
N TRP A 9 -14.95 -5.56 11.43
CA TRP A 9 -13.63 -5.05 11.06
C TRP A 9 -13.51 -4.81 9.57
N ARG A 10 -13.84 -5.82 8.75
CA ARG A 10 -13.77 -5.71 7.30
C ARG A 10 -14.63 -4.56 6.78
N HIS A 11 -15.87 -4.45 7.23
CA HIS A 11 -16.78 -3.38 6.82
C HIS A 11 -16.20 -1.98 7.12
N TRP A 12 -15.68 -1.74 8.33
CA TRP A 12 -15.07 -0.45 8.66
C TRP A 12 -13.83 -0.15 7.83
N LYS A 13 -13.02 -1.16 7.53
CA LYS A 13 -11.81 -0.98 6.74
C LYS A 13 -12.11 -0.77 5.25
N GLN A 14 -13.15 -1.42 4.70
CA GLN A 14 -13.66 -1.16 3.35
C GLN A 14 -14.23 0.26 3.21
N LEU A 15 -14.80 0.83 4.28
CA LEU A 15 -15.20 2.23 4.33
C LEU A 15 -14.03 3.22 4.49
N GLY A 16 -12.78 2.74 4.57
CA GLY A 16 -11.59 3.59 4.66
C GLY A 16 -11.23 4.08 6.08
N PHE A 17 -11.87 3.58 7.14
CA PHE A 17 -11.52 3.98 8.50
C PHE A 17 -10.11 3.51 8.87
N THR A 18 -9.24 4.45 9.25
CA THR A 18 -7.88 4.14 9.71
C THR A 18 -7.92 3.54 11.12
N ASP A 19 -6.91 2.74 11.46
CA ASP A 19 -6.79 2.18 12.83
C ASP A 19 -6.69 3.32 13.85
N ARG A 20 -6.01 4.42 13.49
CA ARG A 20 -5.91 5.65 14.30
C ARG A 20 -7.27 6.29 14.57
N LEU A 21 -8.13 6.41 13.55
CA LEU A 21 -9.46 7.00 13.71
C LEU A 21 -10.35 6.12 14.59
N LEU A 22 -10.35 4.81 14.36
CA LEU A 22 -11.10 3.85 15.17
C LEU A 22 -10.63 3.85 16.63
N ALA A 23 -9.31 3.94 16.85
CA ALA A 23 -8.73 4.05 18.18
C ALA A 23 -9.25 5.28 18.94
N LYS A 24 -9.31 6.43 18.25
CA LYS A 24 -9.85 7.67 18.82
C LYS A 24 -11.34 7.56 19.17
N LEU A 25 -12.14 6.94 18.30
CA LEU A 25 -13.59 6.77 18.51
C LEU A 25 -13.92 5.78 19.63
N ILE A 26 -13.10 4.74 19.77
CA ILE A 26 -13.29 3.66 20.77
C ILE A 26 -12.66 4.04 22.13
N GLY A 27 -11.71 4.98 22.14
CA GLY A 27 -10.97 5.35 23.35
C GLY A 27 -9.87 4.35 23.70
N THR A 28 -9.14 3.87 22.70
CA THR A 28 -8.01 2.94 22.88
C THR A 28 -6.80 3.36 22.03
N SER A 29 -5.73 2.56 22.01
CA SER A 29 -4.54 2.83 21.20
C SER A 29 -4.68 2.27 19.79
N GLU A 30 -4.01 2.91 18.83
CA GLU A 30 -3.93 2.41 17.43
C GLU A 30 -3.35 0.99 17.38
N ALA A 31 -2.34 0.70 18.22
CA ALA A 31 -1.74 -0.62 18.32
C ALA A 31 -2.74 -1.68 18.78
N ALA A 32 -3.62 -1.37 19.74
CA ALA A 32 -4.65 -2.28 20.21
C ALA A 32 -5.68 -2.58 19.10
N ILE A 33 -6.15 -1.55 18.38
CA ILE A 33 -7.04 -1.73 17.23
C ILE A 33 -6.39 -2.57 16.15
N ARG A 34 -5.11 -2.30 15.82
CA ARG A 34 -4.36 -3.06 14.82
C ARG A 34 -4.22 -4.52 15.21
N ALA A 35 -3.93 -4.80 16.49
CA ALA A 35 -3.81 -6.15 17.01
C ALA A 35 -5.16 -6.90 16.95
N GLU A 36 -6.25 -6.28 17.40
CA GLU A 36 -7.59 -6.87 17.38
C GLU A 36 -8.06 -7.14 15.94
N ARG A 37 -7.87 -6.18 15.04
CA ARG A 37 -8.19 -6.31 13.61
C ARG A 37 -7.41 -7.46 12.95
N LYS A 38 -6.12 -7.57 13.23
CA LYS A 38 -5.28 -8.65 12.70
C LYS A 38 -5.64 -10.02 13.30
N ALA A 39 -5.95 -10.07 14.59
CA ALA A 39 -6.43 -11.29 15.24
C ALA A 39 -7.77 -11.77 14.66
N ALA A 40 -8.59 -10.85 14.17
CA ALA A 40 -9.81 -11.15 13.42
C ALA A 40 -9.58 -11.53 11.94
N GLY A 41 -8.33 -11.67 11.48
CA GLY A 41 -8.01 -12.05 10.10
C GLY A 41 -8.17 -10.94 9.05
N VAL A 42 -8.37 -9.69 9.47
CA VAL A 42 -8.60 -8.57 8.54
C VAL A 42 -7.28 -7.83 8.30
N SER A 43 -6.65 -8.06 7.16
CA SER A 43 -5.48 -7.32 6.67
C SER A 43 -5.78 -6.64 5.33
N ALA A 44 -4.97 -5.65 4.96
CA ALA A 44 -5.05 -5.07 3.63
C ALA A 44 -4.49 -6.07 2.62
N ASN A 45 -5.21 -6.22 1.51
CA ASN A 45 -4.78 -6.91 0.31
C ASN A 45 -4.44 -5.91 -0.78
N PHE A 46 -3.88 -6.37 -1.89
CA PHE A 46 -3.49 -5.51 -3.00
C PHE A 46 -4.09 -6.03 -4.31
N TYR A 47 -4.59 -5.12 -5.13
CA TYR A 47 -5.17 -5.39 -6.45
C TYR A 47 -4.38 -4.62 -7.51
N ARG A 48 -4.35 -5.15 -8.74
CA ARG A 48 -3.69 -4.53 -9.88
C ARG A 48 -4.59 -3.51 -10.55
N VAL A 49 -3.95 -2.52 -11.15
CA VAL A 49 -4.59 -1.62 -12.12
C VAL A 49 -4.34 -2.22 -13.51
N ASP A 50 -5.41 -2.67 -14.16
CA ASP A 50 -5.36 -3.45 -15.40
C ASP A 50 -5.97 -2.73 -16.62
N THR A 51 -6.46 -1.50 -16.45
CA THR A 51 -7.17 -0.67 -17.45
C THR A 51 -8.49 -1.25 -18.01
N CYS A 52 -8.80 -2.51 -17.74
CA CYS A 52 -9.90 -3.26 -18.37
C CYS A 52 -10.81 -4.01 -17.38
N ALA A 53 -10.67 -3.74 -16.08
CA ALA A 53 -11.49 -4.33 -15.01
C ALA A 53 -11.52 -5.87 -15.07
N ALA A 54 -10.33 -6.45 -15.16
CA ALA A 54 -10.04 -7.88 -15.26
C ALA A 54 -10.60 -8.59 -16.50
N GLU A 55 -10.98 -7.87 -17.56
CA GLU A 55 -11.32 -8.49 -18.86
C GLU A 55 -10.10 -9.24 -19.44
N PHE A 56 -8.91 -8.69 -19.25
CA PHE A 56 -7.64 -9.26 -19.66
C PHE A 56 -6.66 -9.32 -18.49
N GLU A 57 -5.79 -10.33 -18.49
CA GLU A 57 -4.76 -10.48 -17.47
C GLU A 57 -3.69 -9.38 -17.61
N ALA A 58 -3.53 -8.56 -16.56
CA ALA A 58 -2.52 -7.52 -16.50
C ALA A 58 -1.25 -8.02 -15.81
N TYR A 59 -0.13 -7.92 -16.52
CA TYR A 59 1.19 -8.31 -16.02
C TYR A 59 1.90 -7.16 -15.29
N THR A 60 1.50 -5.91 -15.56
CA THR A 60 2.10 -4.71 -14.96
C THR A 60 1.90 -4.73 -13.44
N PRO A 61 2.97 -4.62 -12.64
CA PRO A 61 2.91 -4.68 -11.18
C PRO A 61 2.48 -3.33 -10.55
N TYR A 62 1.42 -2.71 -11.06
CA TYR A 62 0.89 -1.46 -10.53
C TYR A 62 -0.28 -1.75 -9.56
N LEU A 63 -0.03 -1.58 -8.26
CA LEU A 63 -0.89 -2.11 -7.19
C LEU A 63 -1.46 -1.00 -6.30
N TYR A 64 -2.66 -1.22 -5.76
CA TYR A 64 -3.24 -0.41 -4.70
C TYR A 64 -3.82 -1.28 -3.58
N SER A 65 -3.80 -0.79 -2.34
CA SER A 65 -4.31 -1.54 -1.19
C SER A 65 -5.82 -1.44 -1.06
N THR A 66 -6.47 -2.55 -0.71
CA THR A 66 -7.91 -2.63 -0.39
C THR A 66 -8.17 -3.64 0.73
N TYR A 67 -9.40 -3.70 1.24
CA TYR A 67 -9.83 -4.69 2.24
C TYR A 67 -10.80 -5.74 1.66
N GLU A 68 -10.82 -5.85 0.33
CA GLU A 68 -11.43 -6.98 -0.38
C GLU A 68 -10.73 -8.32 -0.03
N ARG A 69 -11.33 -9.43 -0.44
CA ARG A 69 -10.93 -10.76 0.05
C ARG A 69 -9.69 -11.32 -0.61
N ASP A 70 -9.51 -11.12 -1.91
CA ASP A 70 -8.42 -11.69 -2.67
C ASP A 70 -7.19 -10.76 -2.66
N CYS A 71 -6.06 -11.26 -3.16
CA CYS A 71 -4.82 -10.50 -3.24
C CYS A 71 -4.05 -10.86 -4.51
N GLU A 72 -3.82 -9.87 -5.36
CA GLU A 72 -3.15 -9.98 -6.67
C GLU A 72 -1.69 -9.54 -6.61
N ALA A 73 -1.15 -9.29 -5.40
CA ALA A 73 0.22 -8.85 -5.19
C ALA A 73 1.25 -9.81 -5.77
N MET A 74 0.98 -11.12 -5.71
CA MET A 74 1.85 -12.20 -6.19
C MET A 74 3.35 -11.96 -5.92
N PRO A 75 3.76 -11.79 -4.65
CA PRO A 75 5.15 -11.47 -4.32
C PRO A 75 6.08 -12.62 -4.72
N THR A 76 7.27 -12.30 -5.23
CA THR A 76 8.29 -13.30 -5.56
C THR A 76 9.17 -13.64 -4.34
N ASP A 77 10.16 -14.53 -4.50
CA ASP A 77 11.18 -14.83 -3.47
C ASP A 77 12.50 -14.03 -3.63
N ARG A 78 12.60 -13.12 -4.61
CA ARG A 78 13.82 -12.32 -4.81
C ARG A 78 14.11 -11.42 -3.61
N GLN A 79 15.37 -11.02 -3.44
CA GLN A 79 15.72 -10.01 -2.44
C GLN A 79 15.12 -8.66 -2.83
N LYS A 80 14.35 -8.08 -1.91
CA LYS A 80 13.57 -6.87 -2.15
C LYS A 80 14.07 -5.69 -1.36
N ILE A 81 14.02 -4.51 -1.97
CA ILE A 81 14.26 -3.24 -1.29
C ILE A 81 13.05 -2.34 -1.51
N VAL A 82 12.47 -1.86 -0.40
CA VAL A 82 11.36 -0.91 -0.43
C VAL A 82 11.92 0.51 -0.50
N ILE A 83 11.42 1.30 -1.44
CA ILE A 83 11.71 2.72 -1.59
C ILE A 83 10.43 3.48 -1.27
N LEU A 84 10.50 4.40 -0.30
CA LEU A 84 9.38 5.22 0.12
C LEU A 84 9.49 6.61 -0.51
N GLY A 85 8.52 6.96 -1.35
CA GLY A 85 8.43 8.28 -1.94
C GLY A 85 8.04 9.36 -0.94
N GLY A 86 8.21 10.62 -1.33
CA GLY A 86 7.91 11.78 -0.50
C GLY A 86 6.42 12.12 -0.35
N GLY A 87 5.56 11.53 -1.18
CA GLY A 87 4.16 11.93 -1.28
C GLY A 87 3.99 13.27 -2.01
N PRO A 88 2.87 14.00 -1.78
CA PRO A 88 2.55 15.22 -2.51
C PRO A 88 3.61 16.31 -2.33
N ASN A 89 3.97 16.98 -3.43
CA ASN A 89 4.95 18.07 -3.44
C ASN A 89 4.53 19.23 -2.53
N ARG A 90 5.50 19.79 -1.79
CA ARG A 90 5.32 20.95 -0.91
C ARG A 90 6.57 21.85 -0.98
N ILE A 91 6.46 23.09 -0.52
CA ILE A 91 7.63 23.97 -0.40
C ILE A 91 8.67 23.27 0.50
N GLY A 92 9.87 23.07 -0.03
CA GLY A 92 10.96 22.34 0.62
C GLY A 92 10.94 20.82 0.46
N GLN A 93 9.95 20.28 -0.26
CA GLN A 93 9.84 18.87 -0.64
C GLN A 93 9.31 18.77 -2.09
N GLY A 94 10.20 18.98 -3.05
CA GLY A 94 9.87 19.00 -4.47
C GLY A 94 10.35 17.76 -5.24
N ILE A 95 10.45 17.94 -6.55
CA ILE A 95 10.82 16.90 -7.53
C ILE A 95 12.22 16.33 -7.31
N GLU A 96 13.09 17.04 -6.60
CA GLU A 96 14.43 16.56 -6.24
C GLU A 96 14.39 15.25 -5.43
N PHE A 97 13.36 15.05 -4.61
CA PHE A 97 13.19 13.80 -3.86
C PHE A 97 12.69 12.66 -4.74
N ASP A 98 11.85 12.99 -5.74
CA ASP A 98 11.40 12.03 -6.75
C ASP A 98 12.58 11.51 -7.57
N TYR A 99 13.45 12.43 -8.04
CA TYR A 99 14.67 12.10 -8.76
C TYR A 99 15.56 11.12 -7.97
N CYS A 100 15.78 11.36 -6.67
CA CYS A 100 16.53 10.45 -5.81
C CYS A 100 15.89 9.06 -5.72
N CYS A 101 14.56 8.98 -5.62
CA CYS A 101 13.83 7.71 -5.54
C CYS A 101 13.95 6.91 -6.84
N VAL A 102 13.82 7.58 -7.99
CA VAL A 102 13.97 6.98 -9.32
C VAL A 102 15.38 6.44 -9.52
N HIS A 103 16.41 7.23 -9.21
CA HIS A 103 17.81 6.80 -9.33
C HIS A 103 18.17 5.65 -8.39
N ALA A 104 17.62 5.63 -7.17
CA ALA A 104 17.76 4.50 -6.27
C ALA A 104 17.13 3.23 -6.85
N CYS A 105 15.95 3.35 -7.47
CA CYS A 105 15.28 2.23 -8.13
C CYS A 105 16.16 1.63 -9.25
N TYR A 106 16.68 2.48 -10.14
CA TYR A 106 17.55 2.04 -11.24
C TYR A 106 18.84 1.38 -10.73
N ALA A 107 19.55 2.01 -9.80
CA ALA A 107 20.79 1.47 -9.26
C ALA A 107 20.57 0.10 -8.57
N LEU A 108 19.49 -0.06 -7.81
CA LEU A 108 19.17 -1.31 -7.14
C LEU A 108 18.75 -2.41 -8.11
N ARG A 109 18.02 -2.05 -9.18
CA ARG A 109 17.67 -2.97 -10.27
C ARG A 109 18.92 -3.48 -10.99
N ASP A 110 19.88 -2.60 -11.28
CA ASP A 110 21.18 -2.95 -11.89
C ASP A 110 22.01 -3.87 -10.97
N MET A 111 21.87 -3.73 -9.66
CA MET A 111 22.46 -4.61 -8.65
C MET A 111 21.71 -5.94 -8.47
N GLY A 112 20.60 -6.15 -9.18
CA GLY A 112 19.82 -7.39 -9.15
C GLY A 112 18.77 -7.50 -8.04
N TYR A 113 18.46 -6.41 -7.34
CA TYR A 113 17.36 -6.37 -6.36
C TYR A 113 16.01 -6.16 -7.04
N GLU A 114 14.97 -6.75 -6.45
CA GLU A 114 13.59 -6.39 -6.79
C GLU A 114 13.19 -5.15 -5.99
N THR A 115 12.90 -4.05 -6.67
CA THR A 115 12.53 -2.79 -6.03
C THR A 115 11.02 -2.71 -5.85
N ILE A 116 10.57 -2.21 -4.68
CA ILE A 116 9.17 -1.91 -4.42
C ILE A 116 9.05 -0.42 -4.14
N MET A 117 8.51 0.34 -5.09
CA MET A 117 8.22 1.76 -4.91
C MET A 117 6.86 1.96 -4.24
N ILE A 118 6.82 2.79 -3.20
CA ILE A 118 5.57 3.19 -2.54
C ILE A 118 5.49 4.71 -2.55
N ASN A 119 4.64 5.25 -3.40
CA ASN A 119 4.37 6.68 -3.47
C ASN A 119 2.89 6.92 -3.81
N ASN A 120 2.39 8.10 -3.49
CA ASN A 120 1.00 8.51 -3.72
C ASN A 120 0.90 9.87 -4.41
N ASN A 121 2.00 10.39 -4.95
CA ASN A 121 2.01 11.61 -5.76
C ASN A 121 1.75 11.23 -7.23
N PRO A 122 0.63 11.65 -7.83
CA PRO A 122 0.33 11.30 -9.22
C PRO A 122 1.17 12.07 -10.26
N GLU A 123 1.94 13.08 -9.84
CA GLU A 123 2.69 13.97 -10.74
C GLU A 123 4.15 13.52 -10.93
N THR A 124 4.55 12.37 -10.38
CA THR A 124 5.94 11.94 -10.27
C THR A 124 6.31 10.77 -11.16
N VAL A 125 7.58 10.70 -11.56
CA VAL A 125 8.11 9.58 -12.34
C VAL A 125 8.29 8.33 -11.46
N SER A 126 8.48 8.48 -10.15
CA SER A 126 8.49 7.31 -9.25
C SER A 126 7.17 6.54 -9.21
N THR A 127 6.06 7.13 -9.64
CA THR A 127 4.77 6.41 -9.76
C THR A 127 4.52 5.84 -11.16
N ASP A 128 5.48 5.95 -12.07
CA ASP A 128 5.50 5.17 -13.31
C ASP A 128 5.81 3.69 -12.99
N TYR A 129 5.24 2.77 -13.76
CA TYR A 129 5.40 1.34 -13.56
C TYR A 129 6.50 0.71 -14.43
N ASP A 130 7.14 1.49 -15.31
CA ASP A 130 8.27 1.09 -16.16
C ASP A 130 9.63 1.06 -15.39
#